data_AF-A0A3R9TMC6-F1
#
_entry.id   AF-A0A3R9TMC6-F1
#
_cell.length_a   1.000
_cell.length_b   1.000
_cell.length_c   1.000
_cell.angle_alpha   90.00
_cell.angle_beta   90.00
_cell.angle_gamma   90.00
#
_symmetry.space_group_name_H-M   'P 1'
#
loop_
_entity.id
_entity.type
_entity.pdbx_description
1 polymer ?
#
loop_
_entity_poly.entity_id
_entity_poly.type
_entity_poly.pdbx_seq_one_letter_code
_entity_poly.pdbx_strand_id
1 'polypeptide(L)'
;MESHGPERGALVYDRVARVVGEFRGRAGPYAMLRPVGGGREWQADPADLRPATPAERLSAGVRAANDRTRAGAETAAPVPDLSRPPRPVPHCVACALLVRERRGAQERHDRSAETDANVLMRRHLARDHP
;
A
#
# COMPACT_ATOMS: atom_id res chain seq x y z
N MET A 1 2.37 -40.19 -23.38
CA MET A 1 1.60 -39.25 -22.54
C MET A 1 2.35 -37.93 -22.64
N GLU A 2 1.90 -37.05 -23.54
CA GLU A 2 2.61 -35.81 -23.86
C GLU A 2 2.62 -34.88 -22.64
N SER A 3 3.82 -34.58 -22.16
CA SER A 3 4.08 -33.55 -21.16
C SER A 3 3.86 -32.17 -21.80
N HIS A 4 2.62 -31.82 -22.08
CA HIS A 4 2.28 -30.49 -22.58
C HIS A 4 2.67 -29.49 -21.50
N GLY A 5 3.69 -28.68 -21.77
CA GLY A 5 4.12 -27.63 -20.85
C GLY A 5 2.96 -26.69 -20.50
N PRO A 6 3.10 -25.86 -19.46
CA PRO A 6 2.06 -24.89 -19.11
C PRO A 6 1.65 -24.06 -20.33
N GLU A 7 0.35 -23.85 -20.51
CA GLU A 7 -0.16 -23.00 -21.58
C GLU A 7 0.22 -21.55 -21.34
N ARG A 8 0.38 -20.77 -22.42
CA ARG A 8 0.57 -19.32 -22.30
C ARG A 8 -0.62 -18.70 -21.55
N GLY A 9 -0.34 -17.88 -20.54
CA GLY A 9 -1.36 -17.34 -19.64
C GLY A 9 -1.57 -18.17 -18.36
N ALA A 10 -1.01 -19.39 -18.26
CA ALA A 10 -1.11 -20.19 -17.06
C ALA A 10 -0.29 -19.59 -15.91
N LEU A 11 -0.89 -19.49 -14.72
CA LEU A 11 -0.15 -19.09 -13.51
C LEU A 11 0.63 -20.27 -12.94
N VAL A 12 1.93 -20.08 -12.83
CA VAL A 12 2.90 -21.05 -12.30
C VAL A 12 3.63 -20.44 -11.11
N TYR A 13 3.94 -21.28 -10.14
CA TYR A 13 4.77 -20.93 -8.99
C TYR A 13 6.21 -21.33 -9.30
N ASP A 14 7.10 -20.34 -9.23
CA ASP A 14 8.54 -20.53 -9.28
C ASP A 14 9.05 -20.83 -7.87
N ARG A 15 9.64 -22.01 -7.67
CA ARG A 15 10.14 -22.45 -6.37
C ARG A 15 11.40 -21.70 -5.93
N VAL A 16 12.21 -21.24 -6.87
CA VAL A 16 13.46 -20.52 -6.63
C VAL A 16 13.17 -19.08 -6.29
N ALA A 17 12.40 -18.40 -7.15
CA ALA A 17 11.97 -17.02 -6.90
C ALA A 17 10.92 -16.91 -5.78
N ARG A 18 10.25 -18.01 -5.45
CA ARG A 18 9.13 -18.12 -4.49
C ARG A 18 7.97 -17.18 -4.81
N VAL A 19 7.74 -16.94 -6.10
CA VAL A 19 6.76 -16.00 -6.64
C VAL A 19 5.91 -16.69 -7.71
N VAL A 20 4.66 -16.24 -7.85
CA VAL A 20 3.76 -16.67 -8.92
C VAL A 20 3.95 -15.77 -10.14
N GLY A 21 4.12 -16.38 -11.31
CA GLY A 21 4.18 -15.69 -12.59
C GLY A 21 3.19 -16.26 -13.61
N GLU A 22 2.80 -15.44 -14.57
CA GLU A 22 2.11 -15.87 -15.78
C GLU A 22 3.13 -16.41 -16.77
N PHE A 23 2.92 -17.64 -17.24
CA PHE A 23 3.76 -18.24 -18.26
C PHE A 23 3.54 -17.56 -19.62
N ARG A 24 4.59 -16.97 -20.19
CA ARG A 24 4.55 -16.26 -21.48
C ARG A 24 5.07 -17.11 -22.64
N GLY A 25 5.75 -18.22 -22.35
CA GLY A 25 6.30 -19.13 -23.35
C GLY A 25 7.67 -19.66 -22.93
N ARG A 26 8.34 -20.35 -23.86
CA ARG A 26 9.71 -20.82 -23.68
C ARG A 26 10.68 -19.96 -24.47
N ALA A 27 11.85 -19.70 -23.89
CA ALA A 27 12.99 -19.07 -24.53
C ALA A 27 14.20 -20.01 -24.38
N GLY A 28 14.46 -20.83 -25.40
CA GLY A 28 15.43 -21.92 -25.30
C GLY A 28 15.04 -22.93 -24.22
N PRO A 29 15.96 -23.33 -23.32
CA PRO A 29 15.67 -24.28 -22.25
C PRO A 29 14.83 -23.66 -21.11
N TYR A 30 14.70 -22.33 -21.06
CA TYR A 30 14.05 -21.64 -19.96
C TYR A 30 12.59 -21.30 -20.26
N ALA A 31 11.78 -21.30 -19.21
CA ALA A 31 10.44 -20.73 -19.21
C ALA A 31 10.51 -19.22 -18.98
N MET A 32 9.76 -18.44 -19.74
CA MET A 32 9.65 -16.99 -19.56
C MET A 32 8.37 -16.67 -18.80
N LEU A 33 8.52 -16.01 -17.64
CA LEU A 33 7.45 -15.68 -16.71
C LEU A 33 7.31 -14.17 -16.56
N ARG A 34 6.07 -13.72 -16.35
CA ARG A 34 5.73 -12.34 -16.03
C ARG A 34 5.08 -12.25 -14.65
N PRO A 35 5.41 -11.25 -13.81
CA PRO A 35 4.79 -11.15 -12.49
C PRO A 35 3.30 -10.86 -12.61
N VAL A 36 2.50 -11.45 -11.72
CA VAL A 36 1.08 -11.09 -11.59
C VAL A 36 1.01 -9.61 -11.17
N GLY A 37 0.36 -8.78 -11.97
CA GLY A 37 0.29 -7.33 -11.75
C GLY A 37 1.22 -6.47 -12.61
N GLY A 38 2.09 -7.08 -13.41
CA GLY A 38 3.08 -6.37 -14.23
C GLY A 38 4.45 -6.26 -13.54
N GLY A 39 5.44 -5.74 -14.27
CA GLY A 39 6.83 -5.71 -13.83
C GLY A 39 7.77 -6.44 -14.80
N ARG A 40 9.03 -6.62 -14.38
CA ARG A 40 10.07 -7.22 -15.22
C ARG A 40 9.85 -8.71 -15.38
N GLU A 41 9.80 -9.15 -16.63
CA GLU A 41 9.77 -10.58 -16.99
C GLU A 41 11.07 -11.26 -16.57
N TRP A 42 10.99 -12.53 -16.16
CA TRP A 42 12.15 -13.31 -15.74
C TRP A 42 12.15 -14.70 -16.37
N GLN A 43 13.32 -15.32 -16.37
CA GLN A 43 13.54 -16.67 -16.85
C GLN A 43 13.61 -17.63 -15.67
N ALA A 44 12.95 -18.78 -15.78
CA ALA A 44 12.96 -19.83 -14.78
C ALA A 44 13.20 -21.19 -15.44
N ASP A 45 13.82 -22.11 -14.70
CA ASP A 45 13.95 -23.49 -15.15
C ASP A 45 12.56 -24.16 -15.11
N PRO A 46 12.06 -24.75 -16.21
CA PRO A 46 10.79 -25.46 -16.22
C PRO A 46 10.67 -26.57 -15.16
N ALA A 47 11.78 -27.16 -14.72
CA ALA A 47 11.80 -28.18 -13.66
C ALA A 47 11.48 -27.60 -12.27
N ASP A 48 11.77 -26.32 -12.06
CA ASP A 48 11.47 -25.59 -10.82
C ASP A 48 10.07 -24.95 -10.82
N LEU A 49 9.35 -25.06 -11.94
CA LEU A 49 8.00 -24.56 -12.07
C LEU A 49 6.97 -25.63 -11.71
N ARG A 50 5.93 -25.20 -11.00
CA ARG A 50 4.72 -26.00 -10.82
C ARG A 50 3.47 -25.16 -11.03
N PRO A 51 2.32 -25.77 -11.34
CA PRO A 51 1.05 -25.07 -11.30
C PRO A 51 0.86 -24.35 -9.95
N ALA A 52 0.49 -23.07 -10.01
CA ALA A 52 0.16 -22.32 -8.81
C ALA A 52 -1.14 -22.87 -8.21
N THR A 53 -1.15 -23.08 -6.89
CA THR A 53 -2.36 -23.47 -6.16
C THR A 53 -3.37 -22.33 -6.15
N PRO A 54 -4.68 -22.60 -5.91
CA PRO A 54 -5.68 -21.54 -5.82
C PRO A 54 -5.32 -20.44 -4.81
N ALA A 55 -4.77 -20.81 -3.65
CA ALA A 55 -4.35 -19.87 -2.61
C ALA A 55 -3.18 -18.98 -3.07
N GLU A 56 -2.23 -19.52 -3.82
CA GLU A 56 -1.10 -18.76 -4.38
C GLU A 56 -1.54 -17.82 -5.49
N ARG A 57 -2.48 -18.24 -6.35
CA ARG A 57 -3.08 -17.39 -7.38
C ARG A 57 -3.80 -16.20 -6.76
N LEU A 58 -4.61 -16.44 -5.73
CA LEU A 58 -5.29 -15.39 -4.97
C LEU A 58 -4.30 -14.45 -4.30
N SER A 59 -3.31 -14.99 -3.60
CA SER A 59 -2.28 -14.20 -2.92
C SER A 59 -1.49 -13.33 -3.88
N ALA A 60 -1.15 -13.85 -5.06
CA ALA A 60 -0.46 -13.10 -6.11
C ALA A 60 -1.34 -12.00 -6.70
N GLY A 61 -2.64 -12.27 -6.92
CA GLY A 61 -3.60 -11.26 -7.36
C GLY A 61 -3.81 -10.13 -6.34
N VAL A 62 -3.91 -10.47 -5.05
CA VAL A 62 -4.03 -9.49 -3.96
C VAL A 62 -2.75 -8.67 -3.83
N ARG A 63 -1.57 -9.31 -3.88
CA ARG A 63 -0.28 -8.60 -3.88
C ARG A 63 -0.20 -7.62 -5.04
N ALA A 64 -0.53 -8.07 -6.25
CA ALA A 64 -0.57 -7.24 -7.44
C ALA A 64 -1.49 -6.01 -7.30
N ALA A 65 -2.68 -6.20 -6.73
CA ALA A 65 -3.61 -5.10 -6.48
C ALA A 65 -3.07 -4.11 -5.45
N ASN A 66 -2.51 -4.61 -4.36
CA ASN A 66 -1.92 -3.78 -3.30
C ASN A 66 -0.72 -2.97 -3.81
N ASP A 67 0.14 -3.58 -4.63
CA ASP A 67 1.32 -2.93 -5.19
C ASP A 67 0.93 -1.81 -6.17
N ARG A 68 -0.13 -2.00 -6.98
CA ARG A 68 -0.68 -0.93 -7.83
C ARG A 68 -1.20 0.25 -7.00
N THR A 69 -1.91 -0.02 -5.90
CA THR A 69 -2.38 1.03 -5.00
C THR A 69 -1.23 1.79 -4.36
N ARG A 70 -0.15 1.09 -3.98
CA ARG A 70 1.05 1.71 -3.41
C ARG A 70 1.78 2.59 -4.44
N ALA A 71 1.97 2.12 -5.66
CA ALA A 71 2.59 2.91 -6.72
C ALA A 71 1.80 4.20 -7.01
N GLY A 72 0.46 4.14 -6.98
CA GLY A 72 -0.37 5.35 -7.06
C GLY A 72 -0.23 6.28 -5.84
N ALA A 73 -0.09 5.71 -4.64
CA ALA A 73 0.13 6.46 -3.41
C ALA A 73 1.50 7.17 -3.37
N GLU A 74 2.54 6.60 -4.01
CA GLU A 74 3.87 7.24 -4.13
C GLU A 74 3.80 8.57 -4.90
N THR A 75 2.89 8.68 -5.87
CA THR A 75 2.63 9.93 -6.61
C THR A 75 1.63 10.87 -5.94
N ALA A 76 0.89 10.39 -4.93
CA ALA A 76 -0.04 11.23 -4.18
C ALA A 76 0.72 12.02 -3.10
N ALA A 77 0.26 13.23 -2.81
CA ALA A 77 0.74 13.94 -1.61
C ALA A 77 0.53 13.02 -0.39
N PRO A 78 1.51 12.94 0.55
CA PRO A 78 1.37 12.10 1.73
C PRO A 78 0.08 12.47 2.45
N VAL A 79 -0.76 11.46 2.73
CA VAL A 79 -1.97 11.68 3.54
C VAL A 79 -1.55 12.34 4.86
N PRO A 80 -2.11 13.50 5.21
CA PRO A 80 -1.69 14.19 6.42
C PRO A 80 -1.97 13.28 7.62
N ASP A 81 -0.95 13.08 8.45
CA ASP A 81 -1.08 12.30 9.68
C ASP A 81 -2.02 13.04 10.64
N LEU A 82 -3.30 12.65 10.62
CA LEU A 82 -4.34 13.24 11.47
C LEU A 82 -4.15 12.92 12.96
N SER A 83 -3.34 11.90 13.27
CA SER A 83 -2.88 11.60 14.63
C SER A 83 -1.97 12.69 15.16
N ARG A 84 -1.30 13.43 14.27
CA ARG A 84 -0.47 14.57 14.65
C ARG A 84 -1.37 15.77 14.98
N PRO A 85 -1.26 16.33 16.19
CA PRO A 85 -2.03 17.51 16.56
C PRO A 85 -1.61 18.72 15.70
N PRO A 86 -2.56 19.56 15.23
CA PRO A 86 -2.26 20.79 14.51
C PRO A 86 -1.40 21.75 15.37
N ARG A 87 -0.48 22.44 14.70
CA ARG A 87 0.45 23.41 15.31
C ARG A 87 -0.18 24.80 15.35
N PRO A 88 -0.12 25.50 16.49
CA PRO A 88 -0.62 26.88 16.59
C PRO A 88 0.29 27.86 15.83
N VAL A 89 -0.30 28.92 15.28
CA VAL A 89 0.47 30.07 14.77
C VAL A 89 0.92 30.93 15.98
N PRO A 90 2.20 31.35 16.05
CA PRO A 90 2.67 32.23 17.11
C PRO A 90 1.83 33.50 17.22
N HIS A 91 1.59 33.97 18.45
CA HIS A 91 0.84 35.20 18.75
C HIS A 91 -0.63 35.22 18.29
N CYS A 92 -1.18 34.13 17.75
CA CYS A 92 -2.62 34.00 17.54
C CYS A 92 -3.32 33.54 18.83
N VAL A 93 -4.23 34.38 19.34
CA VAL A 93 -4.95 34.11 20.59
C VAL A 93 -5.88 32.91 20.46
N ALA A 94 -6.61 32.78 19.35
CA ALA A 94 -7.52 31.66 19.10
C ALA A 94 -6.76 30.32 19.06
N CYS A 95 -5.60 30.29 18.40
CA CYS A 95 -4.71 29.14 18.44
C CYS A 95 -4.27 28.81 19.88
N ALA A 96 -3.84 29.80 20.65
CA ALA A 96 -3.39 29.57 22.03
C ALA A 96 -4.50 28.99 22.93
N LEU A 97 -5.75 29.43 22.73
CA LEU A 97 -6.91 28.93 23.47
C LEU A 97 -7.20 27.44 23.15
N LEU A 98 -7.22 27.07 21.88
CA LEU A 98 -7.45 25.68 21.47
C LEU A 98 -6.33 24.73 21.93
N VAL A 99 -5.08 25.22 22.03
CA VAL A 99 -3.99 24.44 22.65
C VAL A 99 -4.24 24.20 24.13
N ARG A 100 -4.75 25.20 24.87
CA ARG A 100 -5.09 25.05 26.29
C ARG A 100 -6.24 24.07 26.49
N GLU A 101 -7.29 24.17 25.68
CA GLU A 101 -8.42 23.24 25.71
C GLU A 101 -7.94 21.80 25.48
N ARG A 102 -7.14 21.58 24.43
CA ARG A 102 -6.56 20.27 24.13
C ARG A 102 -5.75 19.70 25.29
N ARG A 103 -4.88 20.52 25.92
CA ARG A 103 -4.08 20.08 27.08
C ARG A 103 -4.96 19.71 28.26
N GLY A 104 -5.97 20.54 28.57
CA GLY A 104 -6.93 20.23 29.63
C GLY A 104 -7.73 18.96 29.35
N ALA A 105 -8.07 18.69 28.08
CA ALA A 105 -8.71 17.45 27.67
C ALA A 105 -7.77 16.24 27.87
N GLN A 106 -6.50 16.36 27.48
CA GLN A 106 -5.48 15.32 27.68
C GLN A 106 -5.26 15.00 29.16
N GLU A 107 -5.16 16.02 30.01
CA GLU A 107 -5.02 15.88 31.48
C GLU A 107 -6.20 15.14 32.11
N ARG A 108 -7.42 15.35 31.59
CA ARG A 108 -8.62 14.63 32.02
C ARG A 108 -8.83 13.31 31.27
N HIS A 109 -7.94 12.93 30.36
CA HIS A 109 -8.06 11.78 29.46
C HIS A 109 -9.35 11.77 28.61
N ASP A 110 -9.87 12.95 28.28
CA ASP A 110 -11.05 13.15 27.44
C ASP A 110 -10.66 13.17 25.95
N ARG A 111 -10.73 11.99 25.31
CA ARG A 111 -10.34 11.82 23.90
C ARG A 111 -11.29 12.51 22.93
N SER A 112 -12.56 12.71 23.30
CA SER A 112 -13.53 13.42 22.47
C SER A 112 -13.17 14.90 22.41
N ALA A 113 -13.02 15.53 23.58
CA ALA A 113 -12.66 16.95 23.65
C ALA A 113 -11.28 17.24 23.03
N GLU A 114 -10.32 16.33 23.18
CA GLU A 114 -9.02 16.46 22.49
C GLU A 114 -9.16 16.49 20.97
N THR A 115 -10.04 15.62 20.43
CA THR A 115 -10.31 15.54 19.00
C THR A 115 -11.03 16.79 18.51
N ASP A 116 -12.03 17.26 19.24
CA ASP A 116 -12.78 18.48 18.92
C ASP A 116 -11.87 19.70 18.87
N ALA A 117 -10.98 19.88 19.86
CA ALA A 117 -9.98 20.95 19.87
C ALA A 117 -9.08 20.91 18.62
N ASN A 118 -8.67 19.72 18.18
CA ASN A 118 -7.86 19.53 16.98
C ASN A 118 -8.63 19.84 15.69
N VAL A 119 -9.91 19.45 15.61
CA VAL A 119 -10.78 19.77 14.47
C VAL A 119 -11.03 21.27 14.37
N LEU A 120 -11.36 21.92 15.49
CA LEU A 120 -11.57 23.36 15.57
C LEU A 120 -10.30 24.13 15.18
N MET A 121 -9.12 23.68 15.65
CA MET A 121 -7.84 24.28 15.27
C MET A 121 -7.59 24.18 13.76
N ARG A 122 -7.76 23.01 13.15
CA ARG A 122 -7.57 22.83 11.70
C ARG A 122 -8.50 23.74 10.90
N ARG A 123 -9.77 23.85 11.33
CA ARG A 123 -10.75 24.76 10.71
C ARG A 123 -10.34 26.23 10.82
N HIS A 124 -9.84 26.66 11.98
CA HIS A 124 -9.37 28.02 12.19
C HIS A 124 -8.13 28.32 11.32
N LEU A 125 -7.13 27.45 11.32
CA LEU A 125 -5.94 27.59 10.47
C LEU A 125 -6.33 27.74 9.00
N ALA A 126 -7.20 26.88 8.48
CA ALA A 126 -7.63 26.94 7.07
C ALA A 126 -8.42 28.21 6.71
N ARG A 127 -9.09 28.85 7.68
CA ARG A 127 -9.91 30.05 7.45
C ARG A 127 -9.15 31.35 7.66
N ASP A 128 -8.32 31.40 8.68
CA ASP A 128 -7.70 32.63 9.19
C ASP A 128 -6.18 32.69 8.93
N HIS A 129 -5.56 31.58 8.52
CA HIS A 129 -4.13 31.44 8.24
C HIS A 129 -3.84 30.62 6.96
N PRO A 130 -4.21 31.14 5.77
CA PRO A 130 -3.97 30.47 4.48
C PRO A 130 -2.48 30.40 4.09
#